data_AF-A0A426DBS0-F1
#
_entry.id   AF-A0A426DBS0-F1
#
_cell.length_a   1.000
_cell.length_b   1.000
_cell.length_c   1.000
_cell.angle_alpha   90.00
_cell.angle_beta   90.00
_cell.angle_gamma   90.00
#
_symmetry.space_group_name_H-M   'P 1'
#
loop_
_entity.id
_entity.type
_entity.pdbx_description
1 polymer ?
#
loop_
_entity_poly.entity_id
_entity_poly.type
_entity_poly.pdbx_seq_one_letter_code
_entity_poly.pdbx_strand_id
1 'polypeptide(L)'
;MGIYLNGKKAYGLFQEDASLTYYVDKTDILEELVPILEQKKIRTDKTESDKGKSLKYICITRPRRFGKTVMANMIASYLGRGVDSSKEFDRLKVSQYEWYRKHLNQHNVIRISFNEMPRNCESFRQYITRIEDGLLTDLGKAYPDAEIEKDDAVWDALTKIYEYCDGEKFVFILDEWDFIYHQKFVSQEEKDAFTKFLSVLLKDQPYVEMVYMTGILPISKYSSGSELNMFFEFSMATMEKYSEYFGFTDEEVDALYQRYIRLEDKPKVSRDDLRLWYNGYQTMSGRRLYNPRSVVGALEYNQIGSYWTTSGPYDEIYYYVKNDTANMREDIALMMSGTPVPANVQEYASVSMDLKTKDEIFSAMVVYGFLSYLNGCVSIPNKELMDKFAEMMLLSAG
;
A
#
# COMPACT_ATOMS: atom_id res chain seq x y z
N MET A 1 5.93 -21.37 10.90
CA MET A 1 6.08 -20.82 9.54
C MET A 1 4.87 -19.98 9.20
N GLY A 2 5.02 -19.02 8.29
CA GLY A 2 3.87 -18.35 7.68
C GLY A 2 3.12 -19.31 6.76
N ILE A 3 1.84 -19.02 6.50
CA ILE A 3 1.06 -19.67 5.43
C ILE A 3 0.81 -18.57 4.39
N TYR A 4 1.31 -18.79 3.17
CA TYR A 4 1.38 -17.80 2.10
C TYR A 4 0.50 -18.19 0.89
N LEU A 5 0.41 -19.47 0.53
CA LEU A 5 -0.44 -19.93 -0.58
C LEU A 5 -1.86 -20.21 -0.10
N ASN A 6 -2.84 -19.56 -0.72
CA ASN A 6 -4.28 -19.78 -0.50
C ASN A 6 -4.66 -19.76 1.00
N GLY A 7 -3.96 -18.96 1.80
CA GLY A 7 -4.12 -18.88 3.25
C GLY A 7 -5.43 -18.21 3.68
N LYS A 8 -6.04 -18.71 4.76
CA LYS A 8 -7.31 -18.18 5.29
C LYS A 8 -7.19 -16.85 6.04
N LYS A 9 -5.96 -16.44 6.38
CA LYS A 9 -5.70 -15.25 7.21
C LYS A 9 -6.24 -13.96 6.58
N ALA A 10 -6.05 -13.79 5.28
CA ALA A 10 -6.52 -12.60 4.56
C ALA A 10 -8.05 -12.47 4.65
N TYR A 11 -8.76 -13.59 4.48
CA TYR A 11 -10.20 -13.65 4.59
C TYR A 11 -10.69 -13.36 6.01
N GLY A 12 -10.08 -13.95 7.04
CA GLY A 12 -10.45 -13.67 8.43
C GLY A 12 -10.31 -12.18 8.77
N LEU A 13 -9.19 -11.56 8.40
CA LEU A 13 -8.97 -10.12 8.62
C LEU A 13 -9.94 -9.26 7.80
N PHE A 14 -10.20 -9.63 6.54
CA PHE A 14 -11.18 -8.92 5.71
C PHE A 14 -12.61 -9.02 6.26
N GLN A 15 -13.00 -10.20 6.76
CA GLN A 15 -14.31 -10.40 7.37
C GLN A 15 -14.48 -9.54 8.62
N GLU A 16 -13.44 -9.44 9.45
CA GLU A 16 -13.40 -8.51 10.59
C GLU A 16 -13.55 -7.06 10.10
N ASP A 17 -12.71 -6.61 9.16
CA ASP A 17 -12.75 -5.26 8.60
C ASP A 17 -14.14 -4.91 8.02
N ALA A 18 -14.72 -5.81 7.22
CA ALA A 18 -16.03 -5.65 6.58
C ALA A 18 -17.21 -5.75 7.56
N SER A 19 -16.97 -6.12 8.82
CA SER A 19 -17.96 -6.11 9.90
C SER A 19 -17.95 -4.82 10.71
N LEU A 20 -16.90 -3.99 10.57
CA LEU A 20 -16.74 -2.76 11.34
C LEU A 20 -17.86 -1.75 11.06
N THR A 21 -18.30 -1.08 12.11
CA THR A 21 -19.33 -0.03 12.05
C THR A 21 -19.00 1.04 11.02
N TYR A 22 -17.74 1.44 10.88
CA TYR A 22 -17.31 2.50 9.96
C TYR A 22 -16.54 1.96 8.74
N TYR A 23 -16.86 0.74 8.30
CA TYR A 23 -16.32 0.19 7.05
C TYR A 23 -16.83 0.98 5.82
N VAL A 24 -15.92 1.24 4.88
CA VAL A 24 -16.18 1.85 3.57
C VAL A 24 -15.82 0.86 2.48
N ASP A 25 -16.79 0.59 1.61
CA ASP A 25 -16.64 -0.37 0.52
C ASP A 25 -15.85 0.23 -0.66
N LYS A 26 -14.64 -0.30 -0.84
CA LYS A 26 -13.71 0.03 -1.92
C LYS A 26 -13.54 -1.11 -2.94
N THR A 27 -14.48 -2.05 -3.01
CA THR A 27 -14.38 -3.22 -3.89
C THR A 27 -14.44 -2.88 -5.38
N ASP A 28 -14.89 -1.68 -5.73
CA ASP A 28 -14.85 -1.13 -7.10
C ASP A 28 -13.44 -1.14 -7.72
N ILE A 29 -12.37 -1.10 -6.91
CA ILE A 29 -10.99 -1.24 -7.42
C ILE A 29 -10.78 -2.53 -8.23
N LEU A 30 -11.56 -3.58 -7.96
CA LEU A 30 -11.48 -4.84 -8.69
C LEU A 30 -11.87 -4.69 -10.16
N GLU A 31 -12.68 -3.69 -10.51
CA GLU A 31 -13.00 -3.34 -11.90
C GLU A 31 -11.75 -2.90 -12.68
N GLU A 32 -10.77 -2.29 -12.02
CA GLU A 32 -9.51 -1.93 -12.65
C GLU A 32 -8.49 -3.06 -12.68
N LEU A 33 -8.59 -4.02 -11.74
CA LEU A 33 -7.66 -5.15 -11.62
C LEU A 33 -8.07 -6.36 -12.48
N VAL A 34 -9.35 -6.68 -12.58
CA VAL A 34 -9.84 -7.85 -13.32
C VAL A 34 -9.47 -7.84 -14.80
N PRO A 35 -9.54 -6.71 -15.53
CA PRO A 35 -9.09 -6.66 -16.92
C PRO A 35 -7.64 -7.12 -17.11
N ILE A 36 -6.79 -6.97 -16.09
CA ILE A 36 -5.38 -7.39 -16.12
C ILE A 36 -5.28 -8.93 -16.06
N LEU A 37 -6.17 -9.58 -15.30
CA LEU A 37 -6.29 -11.04 -15.23
C LEU A 37 -6.84 -11.62 -16.54
N GLU A 38 -7.75 -10.90 -17.20
CA GLU A 38 -8.39 -11.34 -18.45
C GLU A 38 -7.57 -11.08 -19.71
N GLN A 39 -6.57 -10.19 -19.64
CA GLN A 39 -5.69 -9.80 -20.77
C GLN A 39 -4.83 -10.93 -21.37
N LYS A 40 -5.02 -12.18 -20.94
CA LYS A 40 -4.50 -13.38 -21.61
C LYS A 40 -5.04 -13.60 -23.05
N LYS A 41 -6.01 -12.80 -23.55
CA LYS A 41 -6.66 -13.02 -24.87
C LYS A 41 -6.62 -11.88 -25.91
N ILE A 42 -6.08 -10.69 -25.62
CA ILE A 42 -6.14 -9.54 -26.56
C ILE A 42 -4.73 -9.06 -26.92
N ARG A 43 -3.94 -9.90 -27.59
CA ARG A 43 -2.66 -9.51 -28.22
C ARG A 43 -2.42 -10.22 -29.55
N THR A 44 -3.43 -10.30 -30.41
CA THR A 44 -3.23 -10.77 -31.80
C THR A 44 -3.10 -9.66 -32.84
N ASP A 45 -3.46 -8.39 -32.58
CA ASP A 45 -3.49 -7.39 -33.67
C ASP A 45 -3.04 -5.97 -33.28
N LYS A 46 -1.85 -5.82 -32.67
CA LYS A 46 -1.16 -4.52 -32.69
C LYS A 46 0.34 -4.69 -32.99
N THR A 47 0.76 -3.91 -33.98
CA THR A 47 2.07 -3.78 -34.62
C THR A 47 3.27 -3.84 -33.65
N GLU A 48 4.33 -4.52 -34.11
CA GLU A 48 5.56 -4.95 -33.41
C GLU A 48 6.42 -3.85 -32.75
N SER A 49 6.01 -2.57 -32.76
CA SER A 49 6.82 -1.45 -32.28
C SER A 49 6.50 -0.95 -30.87
N ASP A 50 5.47 -1.48 -30.19
CA ASP A 50 5.15 -1.15 -28.80
C ASP A 50 5.12 -2.42 -27.94
N LYS A 51 6.30 -2.95 -27.60
CA LYS A 51 6.45 -3.95 -26.53
C LYS A 51 6.24 -3.27 -25.17
N GLY A 52 5.03 -2.75 -24.95
CA GLY A 52 4.62 -2.15 -23.69
C GLY A 52 4.70 -3.17 -22.56
N LYS A 53 5.28 -2.74 -21.42
CA LYS A 53 5.39 -3.52 -20.19
C LYS A 53 4.07 -4.24 -19.89
N SER A 54 4.15 -5.49 -19.46
CA SER A 54 2.96 -6.24 -19.04
C SER A 54 2.29 -5.50 -17.89
N LEU A 55 1.01 -5.12 -18.04
CA LEU A 55 0.23 -4.43 -17.02
C LEU A 55 -0.03 -5.28 -15.76
N LYS A 56 0.49 -6.52 -15.73
CA LYS A 56 0.30 -7.48 -14.64
C LYS A 56 1.11 -7.17 -13.38
N TYR A 57 2.05 -6.21 -13.40
CA TYR A 57 2.85 -5.83 -12.24
C TYR A 57 2.45 -4.44 -11.73
N ILE A 58 1.72 -4.39 -10.63
CA ILE A 58 1.14 -3.17 -10.06
C ILE A 58 1.77 -2.93 -8.69
N CYS A 59 2.31 -1.72 -8.49
CA CYS A 59 2.79 -1.28 -7.18
C CYS A 59 2.03 -0.02 -6.76
N ILE A 60 1.30 -0.10 -5.66
CA ILE A 60 0.58 1.02 -5.07
C ILE A 60 1.43 1.62 -3.95
N THR A 61 1.91 2.83 -4.15
CA THR A 61 2.69 3.58 -3.14
C THR A 61 1.80 4.62 -2.47
N ARG A 62 1.65 4.51 -1.15
CA ARG A 62 0.82 5.45 -0.39
C ARG A 62 1.28 5.60 1.05
N PRO A 63 0.95 6.74 1.69
CA PRO A 63 1.32 6.99 3.08
C PRO A 63 0.81 5.94 4.07
N ARG A 64 1.37 5.97 5.29
CA ARG A 64 0.90 5.12 6.39
C ARG A 64 -0.55 5.41 6.75
N ARG A 65 -1.26 4.37 7.21
CA ARG A 65 -2.66 4.45 7.69
C ARG A 65 -3.70 4.83 6.62
N PHE A 66 -3.37 4.66 5.34
CA PHE A 66 -4.31 4.80 4.21
C PHE A 66 -4.95 3.48 3.74
N GLY A 67 -4.97 2.44 4.59
CA GLY A 67 -5.67 1.18 4.28
C GLY A 67 -4.95 0.24 3.30
N LYS A 68 -3.60 0.22 3.31
CA LYS A 68 -2.76 -0.73 2.56
C LYS A 68 -3.19 -2.18 2.77
N THR A 69 -3.10 -2.63 4.01
CA THR A 69 -3.38 -4.00 4.41
C THR A 69 -4.85 -4.38 4.23
N VAL A 70 -5.79 -3.48 4.53
CA VAL A 70 -7.24 -3.70 4.32
C VAL A 70 -7.52 -4.00 2.85
N MET A 71 -6.93 -3.22 1.94
CA MET A 71 -7.07 -3.43 0.50
C MET A 71 -6.43 -4.73 0.04
N ALA A 72 -5.22 -5.03 0.50
CA ALA A 72 -4.55 -6.30 0.19
C ALA A 72 -5.36 -7.50 0.70
N ASN A 73 -5.95 -7.41 1.90
CA ASN A 73 -6.85 -8.43 2.48
C ASN A 73 -8.07 -8.63 1.60
N MET A 74 -8.74 -7.56 1.20
CA MET A 74 -9.90 -7.62 0.32
C MET A 74 -9.56 -8.29 -1.01
N ILE A 75 -8.50 -7.84 -1.72
CA ILE A 75 -8.12 -8.41 -3.03
C ILE A 75 -7.74 -9.89 -2.91
N ALA A 76 -6.94 -10.26 -1.91
CA ALA A 76 -6.57 -11.65 -1.67
C ALA A 76 -7.78 -12.53 -1.33
N SER A 77 -8.73 -12.01 -0.57
CA SER A 77 -9.97 -12.72 -0.18
C SER A 77 -10.94 -12.86 -1.33
N TYR A 78 -10.95 -11.91 -2.26
CA TYR A 78 -11.80 -11.97 -3.45
C TYR A 78 -11.26 -12.98 -4.46
N LEU A 79 -9.97 -12.92 -4.80
CA LEU A 79 -9.37 -13.75 -5.84
C LEU A 79 -9.04 -15.17 -5.36
N GLY A 80 -8.64 -15.31 -4.09
CA GLY A 80 -8.03 -16.54 -3.57
C GLY A 80 -9.03 -17.69 -3.42
N ARG A 81 -8.65 -18.87 -3.93
CA ARG A 81 -9.46 -20.10 -3.87
C ARG A 81 -9.46 -20.84 -2.52
N GLY A 82 -8.69 -20.36 -1.54
CA GLY A 82 -8.46 -21.05 -0.27
C GLY A 82 -9.65 -21.05 0.71
N VAL A 83 -10.59 -20.11 0.53
CA VAL A 83 -11.81 -19.97 1.33
C VAL A 83 -12.92 -19.43 0.45
N ASP A 84 -14.14 -19.90 0.64
CA ASP A 84 -15.33 -19.28 0.05
C ASP A 84 -15.66 -17.97 0.79
N SER A 85 -15.52 -16.86 0.07
CA SER A 85 -15.77 -15.50 0.58
C SER A 85 -17.06 -14.87 0.03
N SER A 86 -17.89 -15.66 -0.66
CA SER A 86 -19.12 -15.19 -1.31
C SER A 86 -20.05 -14.42 -0.37
N LYS A 87 -20.24 -14.91 0.86
CA LYS A 87 -21.10 -14.29 1.87
C LYS A 87 -20.75 -12.82 2.13
N GLU A 88 -19.47 -12.48 2.20
CA GLU A 88 -18.99 -11.13 2.45
C GLU A 88 -19.11 -10.27 1.19
N PHE A 89 -18.79 -10.80 0.01
CA PHE A 89 -18.76 -10.04 -1.25
C PHE A 89 -20.13 -9.86 -1.92
N ASP A 90 -21.08 -10.76 -1.69
CA ASP A 90 -22.44 -10.69 -2.26
C ASP A 90 -23.20 -9.43 -1.83
N ARG A 91 -22.79 -8.79 -0.73
CA ARG A 91 -23.36 -7.54 -0.20
C ARG A 91 -22.55 -6.29 -0.53
N LEU A 92 -21.42 -6.43 -1.22
CA LEU A 92 -20.52 -5.33 -1.58
C LEU A 92 -20.74 -4.92 -3.04
N LYS A 93 -20.29 -3.72 -3.40
CA LYS A 93 -20.49 -3.12 -4.73
C LYS A 93 -19.98 -4.01 -5.86
N VAL A 94 -18.88 -4.73 -5.65
CA VAL A 94 -18.33 -5.63 -6.68
C VAL A 94 -19.31 -6.71 -7.16
N SER A 95 -20.30 -7.08 -6.34
CA SER A 95 -21.33 -8.05 -6.72
C SER A 95 -22.16 -7.62 -7.94
N GLN A 96 -22.15 -6.33 -8.29
CA GLN A 96 -22.91 -5.76 -9.40
C GLN A 96 -22.24 -5.95 -10.76
N TYR A 97 -20.96 -6.35 -10.81
CA TYR A 97 -20.24 -6.54 -12.08
C TYR A 97 -20.51 -7.92 -12.69
N GLU A 98 -20.65 -7.98 -14.02
CA GLU A 98 -20.95 -9.24 -14.74
C GLU A 98 -19.84 -10.31 -14.56
N TRP A 99 -18.59 -9.89 -14.45
CA TRP A 99 -17.43 -10.77 -14.25
C TRP A 99 -17.25 -11.22 -12.79
N TYR A 100 -18.07 -10.76 -11.85
CA TYR A 100 -17.92 -11.01 -10.41
C TYR A 100 -17.70 -12.50 -10.07
N ARG A 101 -18.63 -13.37 -10.47
CA ARG A 101 -18.55 -14.81 -10.17
C ARG A 101 -17.41 -15.52 -10.90
N LYS A 102 -16.88 -14.95 -11.98
CA LYS A 102 -15.79 -15.54 -12.78
C LYS A 102 -14.45 -15.49 -12.05
N HIS A 103 -14.24 -14.50 -11.18
CA HIS A 103 -12.97 -14.30 -10.48
C HIS A 103 -13.05 -14.56 -8.97
N LEU A 104 -14.26 -14.54 -8.39
CA LEU A 104 -14.48 -14.87 -6.99
C LEU A 104 -13.96 -16.27 -6.64
N ASN A 105 -12.94 -16.32 -5.80
CA ASN A 105 -12.28 -17.53 -5.30
C ASN A 105 -11.76 -18.48 -6.40
N GLN A 106 -11.36 -17.96 -7.56
CA GLN A 106 -10.92 -18.79 -8.70
C GLN A 106 -9.39 -18.84 -8.92
N HIS A 107 -8.60 -18.07 -8.18
CA HIS A 107 -7.15 -17.95 -8.40
C HIS A 107 -6.31 -18.56 -7.28
N ASN A 108 -5.13 -19.08 -7.62
CA ASN A 108 -4.09 -19.37 -6.63
C ASN A 108 -3.46 -18.05 -6.19
N VAL A 109 -3.60 -17.71 -4.91
CA VAL A 109 -3.07 -16.45 -4.36
C VAL A 109 -1.92 -16.75 -3.43
N ILE A 110 -0.74 -16.20 -3.76
CA ILE A 110 0.39 -16.11 -2.84
C ILE A 110 0.34 -14.74 -2.19
N ARG A 111 0.01 -14.71 -0.90
CA ARG A 111 -0.02 -13.46 -0.13
C ARG A 111 1.14 -13.42 0.85
N ILE A 112 1.92 -12.36 0.82
CA ILE A 112 3.01 -12.12 1.76
C ILE A 112 2.81 -10.75 2.42
N SER A 113 2.78 -10.72 3.75
CA SER A 113 2.85 -9.49 4.55
C SER A 113 4.27 -9.36 5.07
N PHE A 114 5.07 -8.46 4.49
CA PHE A 114 6.51 -8.36 4.77
C PHE A 114 6.82 -7.76 6.15
N ASN A 115 5.82 -7.21 6.84
CA ASN A 115 5.94 -6.76 8.22
C ASN A 115 5.92 -7.89 9.28
N GLU A 116 5.70 -9.15 8.88
CA GLU A 116 5.65 -10.28 9.79
C GLU A 116 7.05 -10.84 10.11
N MET A 117 7.54 -10.57 11.33
CA MET A 117 8.87 -11.01 11.76
C MET A 117 8.88 -12.45 12.32
N PRO A 118 9.98 -13.21 12.10
CA PRO A 118 10.31 -14.38 12.91
C PRO A 118 10.40 -14.02 14.40
N ARG A 119 10.19 -15.03 15.27
CA ARG A 119 10.47 -14.89 16.71
C ARG A 119 11.96 -14.62 16.90
N ASN A 120 12.29 -13.58 17.67
CA ASN A 120 13.67 -13.17 17.95
C ASN A 120 14.50 -12.96 16.66
N CYS A 121 13.91 -12.28 15.66
CA CYS A 121 14.60 -11.98 14.42
C CYS A 121 15.72 -10.95 14.63
N GLU A 122 16.96 -11.36 14.40
CA GLU A 122 18.15 -10.52 14.61
C GLU A 122 18.95 -10.29 13.33
N SER A 123 18.58 -10.92 12.21
CA SER A 123 19.29 -10.80 10.94
C SER A 123 18.36 -10.91 9.73
N PHE A 124 18.78 -10.34 8.60
CA PHE A 124 18.08 -10.48 7.33
C PHE A 124 17.94 -11.95 6.90
N ARG A 125 18.97 -12.77 7.13
CA ARG A 125 18.95 -14.20 6.80
C ARG A 125 17.79 -14.93 7.49
N GLN A 126 17.60 -14.73 8.80
CA GLN A 126 16.48 -15.34 9.53
C GLN A 126 15.12 -14.88 8.98
N TYR A 127 15.03 -13.61 8.59
CA TYR A 127 13.84 -13.02 8.01
C TYR A 127 13.49 -13.65 6.65
N ILE A 128 14.43 -13.67 5.70
CA ILE A 128 14.16 -14.18 4.35
C ILE A 128 13.94 -15.70 4.34
N THR A 129 14.72 -16.46 5.12
CA THR A 129 14.56 -17.92 5.23
C THR A 129 13.17 -18.30 5.74
N ARG A 130 12.56 -17.53 6.64
CA ARG A 130 11.18 -17.78 7.08
C ARG A 130 10.18 -17.71 5.91
N ILE A 131 10.38 -16.76 5.01
CA ILE A 131 9.50 -16.55 3.85
C ILE A 131 9.72 -17.69 2.84
N GLU A 132 10.98 -17.98 2.51
CA GLU A 132 11.35 -19.04 1.57
C GLU A 132 10.89 -20.41 2.05
N ASP A 133 11.25 -20.83 3.26
CA ASP A 133 10.86 -22.12 3.83
C ASP A 133 9.34 -22.29 3.91
N GLY A 134 8.64 -21.20 4.26
CA GLY A 134 7.18 -21.19 4.33
C GLY A 134 6.53 -21.35 2.95
N LEU A 135 7.04 -20.66 1.93
CA LEU A 135 6.57 -20.81 0.54
C LEU A 135 6.83 -22.22 0.03
N LEU A 136 8.05 -22.75 0.17
CA LEU A 136 8.39 -24.10 -0.27
C LEU A 136 7.50 -25.16 0.39
N THR A 137 7.23 -24.99 1.69
CA THR A 137 6.36 -25.93 2.42
C THR A 137 4.91 -25.87 1.95
N ASP A 138 4.38 -24.68 1.70
CA ASP A 138 3.01 -24.53 1.21
C ASP A 138 2.86 -25.05 -0.22
N LEU A 139 3.83 -24.74 -1.09
CA LEU A 139 3.88 -25.21 -2.48
C LEU A 139 3.99 -26.73 -2.53
N GLY A 140 4.91 -27.34 -1.77
CA GLY A 140 5.07 -28.80 -1.72
C GLY A 140 3.84 -29.53 -1.18
N LYS A 141 3.06 -28.91 -0.28
CA LYS A 141 1.78 -29.48 0.18
C LYS A 141 0.67 -29.36 -0.86
N ALA A 142 0.62 -28.26 -1.60
CA ALA A 142 -0.42 -28.01 -2.60
C ALA A 142 -0.15 -28.78 -3.91
N TYR A 143 1.12 -28.99 -4.24
CA TYR A 143 1.57 -29.62 -5.49
C TYR A 143 2.56 -30.76 -5.19
N PRO A 144 2.09 -31.89 -4.63
CA PRO A 144 2.95 -33.01 -4.28
C PRO A 144 3.64 -33.65 -5.50
N ASP A 145 3.03 -33.52 -6.68
CA ASP A 145 3.54 -34.07 -7.94
C ASP A 145 4.63 -33.20 -8.60
N ALA A 146 4.89 -31.99 -8.08
CA ALA A 146 5.90 -31.08 -8.63
C ALA A 146 7.34 -31.41 -8.16
N GLU A 147 7.52 -32.42 -7.30
CA GLU A 147 8.83 -32.85 -6.77
C GLU A 147 9.65 -31.69 -6.19
N ILE A 148 9.01 -30.88 -5.34
CA ILE A 148 9.64 -29.75 -4.66
C ILE A 148 10.52 -30.26 -3.52
N GLU A 149 11.80 -29.89 -3.56
CA GLU A 149 12.78 -30.23 -2.54
C GLU A 149 12.91 -29.10 -1.51
N LYS A 150 13.42 -29.43 -0.32
CA LYS A 150 13.55 -28.46 0.77
C LYS A 150 14.60 -27.38 0.47
N ASP A 151 15.64 -27.72 -0.28
CA ASP A 151 16.73 -26.81 -0.62
C ASP A 151 16.54 -26.14 -2.00
N ASP A 152 15.40 -26.36 -2.65
CA ASP A 152 15.03 -25.66 -3.88
C ASP A 152 14.94 -24.15 -3.62
N ALA A 153 15.33 -23.36 -4.60
CA ALA A 153 14.94 -21.96 -4.59
C ALA A 153 13.43 -21.83 -4.87
N VAL A 154 12.78 -20.83 -4.27
CA VAL A 154 11.33 -20.62 -4.42
C VAL A 154 10.90 -20.47 -5.88
N TRP A 155 11.70 -19.75 -6.69
CA TRP A 155 11.40 -19.57 -8.12
C TRP A 155 11.55 -20.87 -8.92
N ASP A 156 12.45 -21.78 -8.52
CA ASP A 156 12.60 -23.09 -9.16
C ASP A 156 11.40 -23.98 -8.81
N ALA A 157 10.94 -23.97 -7.55
CA ALA A 157 9.73 -24.68 -7.13
C ALA A 157 8.48 -24.20 -7.88
N LEU A 158 8.31 -22.87 -8.04
CA LEU A 158 7.21 -22.29 -8.81
C LEU A 158 7.32 -22.63 -10.31
N THR A 159 8.54 -22.68 -10.85
CA THR A 159 8.78 -23.11 -12.24
C THR A 159 8.44 -24.58 -12.43
N LYS A 160 8.83 -25.46 -11.51
CA LYS A 160 8.44 -26.89 -11.53
C LYS A 160 6.92 -27.04 -11.53
N ILE A 161 6.20 -26.30 -10.70
CA ILE A 161 4.73 -26.32 -10.69
C ILE A 161 4.17 -25.87 -12.04
N TYR A 162 4.71 -24.81 -12.62
CA TYR A 162 4.26 -24.35 -13.94
C TYR A 162 4.50 -25.39 -15.04
N GLU A 163 5.68 -26.00 -15.09
CA GLU A 163 6.06 -26.96 -16.12
C GLU A 163 5.39 -28.34 -15.93
N TYR A 164 5.18 -28.78 -14.69
CA TYR A 164 4.73 -30.14 -14.36
C TYR A 164 3.28 -30.24 -13.86
N CYS A 165 2.64 -29.12 -13.51
CA CYS A 165 1.25 -29.09 -13.03
C CYS A 165 0.40 -28.18 -13.92
N ASP A 166 0.20 -28.57 -15.18
CA ASP A 166 -0.78 -27.96 -16.10
C ASP A 166 -0.66 -26.43 -16.31
N GLY A 167 0.55 -25.87 -16.21
CA GLY A 167 0.76 -24.44 -16.45
C GLY A 167 0.17 -23.56 -15.34
N GLU A 168 0.07 -24.07 -14.11
CA GLU A 168 -0.47 -23.38 -12.95
C GLU A 168 0.17 -22.00 -12.72
N LYS A 169 -0.67 -21.01 -12.38
CA LYS A 169 -0.27 -19.61 -12.21
C LYS A 169 -0.76 -19.03 -10.90
N PHE A 170 -0.06 -18.00 -10.45
CA PHE A 170 -0.25 -17.39 -9.15
C PHE A 170 -0.47 -15.88 -9.26
N VAL A 171 -1.44 -15.40 -8.50
CA VAL A 171 -1.60 -13.98 -8.17
C VAL A 171 -0.79 -13.69 -6.91
N PHE A 172 0.17 -12.78 -6.99
CA PHE A 172 0.99 -12.34 -5.86
C PHE A 172 0.40 -11.08 -5.24
N ILE A 173 0.05 -11.15 -3.96
CA ILE A 173 -0.39 -10.01 -3.15
C ILE A 173 0.69 -9.72 -2.11
N LEU A 174 1.47 -8.68 -2.35
CA LEU A 174 2.69 -8.35 -1.60
C LEU A 174 2.45 -7.07 -0.78
N ASP A 175 2.17 -7.22 0.51
CA ASP A 175 1.84 -6.09 1.39
C ASP A 175 3.07 -5.60 2.16
N GLU A 176 3.27 -4.28 2.17
CA GLU A 176 4.37 -3.57 2.85
C GLU A 176 5.78 -4.07 2.44
N TRP A 177 6.02 -4.22 1.13
CA TRP A 177 7.29 -4.76 0.59
C TRP A 177 8.54 -4.03 1.10
N ASP A 178 8.41 -2.74 1.35
CA ASP A 178 9.46 -1.83 1.80
C ASP A 178 9.68 -1.87 3.32
N PHE A 179 8.93 -2.66 4.08
CA PHE A 179 9.05 -2.77 5.54
C PHE A 179 10.49 -3.09 6.00
N ILE A 180 11.17 -3.98 5.27
CA ILE A 180 12.50 -4.46 5.62
C ILE A 180 13.57 -3.37 5.53
N TYR A 181 13.34 -2.32 4.71
CA TYR A 181 14.27 -1.21 4.50
C TYR A 181 14.43 -0.32 5.73
N HIS A 182 13.45 -0.38 6.63
CA HIS A 182 13.41 0.38 7.88
C HIS A 182 13.94 -0.40 9.09
N GLN A 183 14.42 -1.63 8.91
CA GLN A 183 14.90 -2.45 10.02
C GLN A 183 16.38 -2.19 10.29
N LYS A 184 16.72 -1.96 11.58
CA LYS A 184 18.09 -1.63 12.01
C LYS A 184 19.10 -2.76 11.76
N PHE A 185 18.65 -4.01 11.73
CA PHE A 185 19.50 -5.17 11.51
C PHE A 185 19.77 -5.46 10.02
N VAL A 186 19.27 -4.61 9.10
CA VAL A 186 19.38 -4.81 7.66
C VAL A 186 20.35 -3.80 7.06
N SER A 187 21.46 -4.31 6.53
CA SER A 187 22.48 -3.52 5.84
C SER A 187 21.99 -3.05 4.45
N GLN A 188 22.76 -2.16 3.80
CA GLN A 188 22.43 -1.76 2.43
C GLN A 188 22.56 -2.94 1.43
N GLU A 189 23.57 -3.78 1.58
CA GLU A 189 23.78 -4.97 0.74
C GLU A 189 22.60 -5.96 0.87
N GLU A 190 22.04 -6.10 2.08
CA GLU A 190 20.87 -6.96 2.33
C GLU A 190 19.57 -6.37 1.73
N LYS A 191 19.44 -5.04 1.68
CA LYS A 191 18.33 -4.37 0.96
C LYS A 191 18.42 -4.63 -0.54
N ASP A 192 19.63 -4.59 -1.10
CA ASP A 192 19.85 -4.87 -2.52
C ASP A 192 19.58 -6.37 -2.80
N ALA A 193 20.00 -7.27 -1.91
CA ALA A 193 19.69 -8.69 -1.99
C ALA A 193 18.17 -8.96 -1.95
N PHE A 194 17.43 -8.27 -1.09
CA PHE A 194 15.96 -8.37 -1.05
C PHE A 194 15.29 -7.86 -2.34
N THR A 195 15.78 -6.74 -2.88
CA THR A 195 15.32 -6.20 -4.17
C THR A 195 15.52 -7.24 -5.28
N LYS A 196 16.69 -7.89 -5.28
CA LYS A 196 17.03 -8.94 -6.25
C LYS A 196 16.19 -10.20 -6.07
N PHE A 197 15.88 -10.58 -4.83
CA PHE A 197 14.94 -11.68 -4.53
C PHE A 197 13.57 -11.43 -5.19
N LEU A 198 12.98 -10.24 -4.98
CA LEU A 198 11.70 -9.88 -5.62
C LEU A 198 11.79 -9.87 -7.15
N SER A 199 12.92 -9.39 -7.69
CA SER A 199 13.18 -9.39 -9.13
C SER A 199 13.17 -10.81 -9.71
N VAL A 200 13.96 -11.73 -9.14
CA VAL A 200 14.07 -13.12 -9.62
C VAL A 200 12.74 -13.86 -9.48
N LEU A 201 12.03 -13.65 -8.36
CA LEU A 201 10.75 -14.29 -8.07
C LEU A 201 9.63 -13.89 -9.04
N LEU A 202 9.68 -12.70 -9.64
CA LEU A 202 8.52 -12.14 -10.34
C LEU A 202 8.79 -11.80 -11.80
N LYS A 203 9.99 -11.29 -12.12
CA LYS A 203 10.26 -10.66 -13.42
C LYS A 203 10.29 -11.69 -14.52
N ASP A 204 9.49 -11.45 -15.55
CA ASP A 204 9.39 -12.29 -16.75
C ASP A 204 9.06 -13.76 -16.48
N GLN A 205 8.50 -14.05 -15.30
CA GLN A 205 8.14 -15.41 -14.89
C GLN A 205 6.77 -15.82 -15.46
N PRO A 206 6.65 -17.03 -16.04
CA PRO A 206 5.42 -17.49 -16.69
C PRO A 206 4.32 -17.90 -15.71
N TYR A 207 4.72 -18.32 -14.49
CA TYR A 207 3.83 -18.63 -13.38
C TYR A 207 3.17 -17.40 -12.77
N VAL A 208 3.63 -16.18 -13.07
CA VAL A 208 3.02 -14.95 -12.56
C VAL A 208 1.79 -14.60 -13.39
N GLU A 209 0.62 -14.71 -12.76
CA GLU A 209 -0.65 -14.23 -13.33
C GLU A 209 -0.80 -12.71 -13.17
N MET A 210 -0.63 -12.22 -11.94
CA MET A 210 -0.67 -10.80 -11.59
C MET A 210 0.14 -10.59 -10.30
N VAL A 211 0.71 -9.40 -10.14
CA VAL A 211 1.31 -8.92 -8.90
C VAL A 211 0.63 -7.63 -8.50
N TYR A 212 0.09 -7.60 -7.28
CA TYR A 212 -0.37 -6.40 -6.61
C TYR A 212 0.49 -6.19 -5.37
N MET A 213 1.29 -5.13 -5.37
CA MET A 213 2.24 -4.81 -4.32
C MET A 213 1.89 -3.48 -3.66
N THR A 214 2.09 -3.37 -2.35
CA THR A 214 1.87 -2.12 -1.60
C THR A 214 3.13 -1.71 -0.84
N GLY A 215 3.39 -0.41 -0.78
CA GLY A 215 4.48 0.15 0.01
C GLY A 215 4.29 1.63 0.30
N ILE A 216 5.25 2.21 0.99
CA ILE A 216 5.39 3.65 1.18
C ILE A 216 6.44 4.19 0.21
N LEU A 217 7.61 3.56 0.16
CA LEU A 217 8.74 3.96 -0.67
C LEU A 217 8.43 3.80 -2.16
N PRO A 218 8.74 4.81 -2.99
CA PRO A 218 8.67 4.69 -4.44
C PRO A 218 9.54 3.58 -4.99
N ILE A 219 8.97 2.75 -5.86
CA ILE A 219 9.69 1.62 -6.46
C ILE A 219 10.62 2.10 -7.56
N SER A 220 10.34 3.25 -8.18
CA SER A 220 11.16 3.83 -9.25
C SER A 220 12.63 4.01 -8.84
N LYS A 221 12.90 4.31 -7.56
CA LYS A 221 14.26 4.34 -6.99
C LYS A 221 15.03 3.03 -7.19
N TYR A 222 14.38 1.91 -6.91
CA TYR A 222 14.93 0.55 -7.01
C TYR A 222 14.78 -0.05 -8.42
N SER A 223 14.24 0.74 -9.36
CA SER A 223 14.15 0.37 -10.77
C SER A 223 15.36 0.86 -11.60
N SER A 224 16.14 1.80 -11.06
CA SER A 224 17.30 2.41 -11.72
C SER A 224 18.45 1.42 -12.01
N GLY A 225 18.55 0.33 -11.23
CA GLY A 225 19.44 -0.82 -11.49
C GLY A 225 18.83 -1.93 -12.36
N SER A 226 17.61 -1.73 -12.89
CA SER A 226 16.81 -2.70 -13.66
C SER A 226 16.17 -3.86 -12.88
N GLU A 227 16.30 -3.92 -11.55
CA GLU A 227 15.78 -5.03 -10.75
C GLU A 227 14.24 -5.04 -10.71
N LEU A 228 13.60 -3.91 -10.38
CA LEU A 228 12.15 -3.81 -10.23
C LEU A 228 11.46 -2.99 -11.34
N ASN A 229 12.11 -2.83 -12.49
CA ASN A 229 11.59 -2.01 -13.59
C ASN A 229 10.34 -2.57 -14.29
N MET A 230 9.87 -3.77 -13.93
CA MET A 230 8.64 -4.36 -14.48
C MET A 230 7.36 -3.75 -13.91
N PHE A 231 7.40 -3.11 -12.74
CA PHE A 231 6.21 -2.54 -12.11
C PHE A 231 5.76 -1.24 -12.77
N PHE A 232 4.44 -1.06 -12.78
CA PHE A 232 3.83 0.26 -12.86
C PHE A 232 3.56 0.76 -11.45
N GLU A 233 4.17 1.89 -11.11
CA GLU A 233 3.94 2.57 -9.84
C GLU A 233 2.71 3.48 -9.93
N PHE A 234 1.81 3.36 -8.96
CA PHE A 234 0.67 4.24 -8.80
C PHE A 234 0.74 4.88 -7.42
N SER A 235 1.22 6.12 -7.38
CA SER A 235 1.24 6.92 -6.16
C SER A 235 -0.06 7.71 -6.02
N MET A 236 -0.53 7.87 -4.79
CA MET A 236 -1.72 8.67 -4.49
C MET A 236 -1.57 10.15 -4.90
N ALA A 237 -0.34 10.69 -4.89
CA ALA A 237 -0.08 12.10 -5.13
C ALA A 237 0.16 12.46 -6.61
N THR A 238 0.63 11.50 -7.42
CA THR A 238 1.10 11.79 -8.79
C THR A 238 0.32 11.08 -9.88
N MET A 239 -0.53 10.10 -9.54
CA MET A 239 -1.32 9.34 -10.51
C MET A 239 -2.81 9.51 -10.25
N GLU A 240 -3.59 9.69 -11.32
CA GLU A 240 -5.05 9.69 -11.24
C GLU A 240 -5.60 8.28 -11.03
N LYS A 241 -5.01 7.30 -11.73
CA LYS A 241 -5.43 5.90 -11.65
C LYS A 241 -5.29 5.36 -10.22
N TYR A 242 -6.33 4.68 -9.76
CA TYR A 242 -6.52 4.19 -8.39
C TYR A 242 -6.65 5.22 -7.27
N SER A 243 -6.40 6.51 -7.52
CA SER A 243 -6.29 7.52 -6.47
C SER A 243 -7.53 7.61 -5.56
N GLU A 244 -8.72 7.38 -6.10
CA GLU A 244 -9.99 7.49 -5.39
C GLU A 244 -10.31 6.30 -4.47
N TYR A 245 -9.64 5.15 -4.65
CA TYR A 245 -9.79 4.01 -3.74
C TYR A 245 -8.94 4.16 -2.47
N PHE A 246 -8.17 5.24 -2.38
CA PHE A 246 -7.31 5.55 -1.26
C PHE A 246 -7.90 6.70 -0.46
N GLY A 247 -7.87 6.62 0.86
CA GLY A 247 -8.59 7.62 1.67
C GLY A 247 -10.11 7.47 1.58
N PHE A 248 -10.80 8.40 2.24
CA PHE A 248 -12.25 8.56 2.08
C PHE A 248 -12.55 9.84 1.31
N THR A 249 -13.52 9.76 0.41
CA THR A 249 -14.10 10.90 -0.30
C THR A 249 -15.09 11.66 0.58
N ASP A 250 -15.52 12.87 0.17
CA ASP A 250 -16.51 13.63 0.94
C ASP A 250 -17.83 12.85 1.09
N GLU A 251 -18.24 12.16 0.03
CA GLU A 251 -19.46 11.34 -0.01
C GLU A 251 -19.38 10.13 0.94
N GLU A 252 -18.21 9.49 1.02
CA GLU A 252 -17.99 8.38 1.96
C GLU A 252 -17.98 8.85 3.41
N VAL A 253 -17.37 10.01 3.69
CA VAL A 253 -17.40 10.60 5.03
C VAL A 253 -18.81 11.05 5.40
N ASP A 254 -19.60 11.55 4.47
CA ASP A 254 -21.01 11.86 4.68
C ASP A 254 -21.79 10.61 5.09
N ALA A 255 -21.59 9.48 4.38
CA ALA A 255 -22.24 8.22 4.71
C ALA A 255 -21.85 7.71 6.11
N LEU A 256 -20.56 7.80 6.47
CA LEU A 256 -20.06 7.44 7.80
C LEU A 256 -20.64 8.36 8.88
N TYR A 257 -20.69 9.66 8.63
CA TYR A 257 -21.23 10.65 9.56
C TYR A 257 -22.72 10.40 9.82
N GLN A 258 -23.51 10.13 8.79
CA GLN A 258 -24.92 9.77 8.93
C GLN A 258 -25.11 8.49 9.75
N ARG A 259 -24.21 7.51 9.60
CA ARG A 259 -24.23 6.29 10.43
C ARG A 259 -23.92 6.62 11.89
N TYR A 260 -22.91 7.43 12.14
CA TYR A 260 -22.54 7.91 13.48
C TYR A 260 -23.72 8.62 14.17
N ILE A 261 -24.38 9.59 13.51
CA ILE A 261 -25.53 10.31 14.07
C ILE A 261 -26.71 9.38 14.43
N ARG A 262 -26.88 8.26 13.71
CA ARG A 262 -27.94 7.29 14.02
C ARG A 262 -27.59 6.37 15.20
N LEU A 263 -26.30 6.13 15.44
CA LEU A 263 -25.84 5.15 16.43
C LEU A 263 -25.41 5.79 17.76
N GLU A 264 -24.95 7.03 17.73
CA GLU A 264 -24.42 7.74 18.89
C GLU A 264 -25.51 8.56 19.59
N ASP A 265 -25.76 8.28 20.86
CA ASP A 265 -26.79 8.97 21.66
C ASP A 265 -26.45 10.45 21.91
N LYS A 266 -25.16 10.78 22.03
CA LYS A 266 -24.68 12.15 22.31
C LYS A 266 -23.54 12.53 21.37
N PRO A 267 -23.83 12.86 20.11
CA PRO A 267 -22.80 13.22 19.14
C PRO A 267 -22.03 14.48 19.57
N LYS A 268 -20.70 14.39 19.64
CA LYS A 268 -19.78 15.51 19.93
C LYS A 268 -18.93 15.93 18.73
N VAL A 269 -18.89 15.10 17.69
CA VAL A 269 -18.14 15.36 16.47
C VAL A 269 -19.10 15.91 15.43
N SER A 270 -18.83 17.08 14.87
CA SER A 270 -19.59 17.60 13.73
C SER A 270 -18.98 17.18 12.39
N ARG A 271 -19.77 17.26 11.32
CA ARG A 271 -19.27 16.99 9.97
C ARG A 271 -18.19 17.98 9.53
N ASP A 272 -18.31 19.23 9.95
CA ASP A 272 -17.33 20.27 9.67
C ASP A 272 -16.04 20.07 10.49
N ASP A 273 -16.13 19.50 11.70
CA ASP A 273 -14.93 19.09 12.43
C ASP A 273 -14.14 18.03 11.66
N LEU A 274 -14.81 16.99 11.13
CA LEU A 274 -14.15 15.98 10.29
C LEU A 274 -13.50 16.61 9.06
N ARG A 275 -14.19 17.57 8.42
CA ARG A 275 -13.67 18.30 7.26
C ARG A 275 -12.44 19.11 7.62
N LEU A 276 -12.47 19.87 8.71
CA LEU A 276 -11.35 20.69 9.15
C LEU A 276 -10.14 19.85 9.59
N TRP A 277 -10.39 18.76 10.31
CA TRP A 277 -9.33 17.99 10.95
C TRP A 277 -8.70 16.95 10.06
N TYR A 278 -9.46 16.35 9.13
CA TYR A 278 -9.01 15.14 8.44
C TYR A 278 -9.06 15.22 6.91
N ASN A 279 -9.75 16.21 6.32
CA ASN A 279 -9.74 16.44 4.87
C ASN A 279 -8.53 17.25 4.44
N GLY A 280 -7.84 16.85 3.37
CA GLY A 280 -6.72 17.68 2.92
C GLY A 280 -5.79 17.10 1.88
N TYR A 281 -5.83 15.79 1.68
CA TYR A 281 -4.96 15.14 0.71
C TYR A 281 -5.56 15.28 -0.69
N GLN A 282 -4.81 15.86 -1.61
CA GLN A 282 -5.29 16.16 -2.95
C GLN A 282 -4.86 15.05 -3.91
N THR A 283 -5.80 14.55 -4.72
CA THR A 283 -5.51 13.66 -5.84
C THR A 283 -5.10 14.46 -7.05
N MET A 284 -4.48 13.80 -8.04
CA MET A 284 -4.18 14.41 -9.33
C MET A 284 -5.45 14.90 -10.07
N SER A 285 -6.59 14.24 -9.86
CA SER A 285 -7.89 14.69 -10.37
C SER A 285 -8.47 15.91 -9.65
N GLY A 286 -7.80 16.44 -8.61
CA GLY A 286 -8.23 17.60 -7.83
C GLY A 286 -9.27 17.27 -6.75
N ARG A 287 -9.61 16.00 -6.53
CA ARG A 287 -10.45 15.58 -5.41
C ARG A 287 -9.67 15.68 -4.10
N ARG A 288 -10.39 15.90 -3.01
CA ARG A 288 -9.81 15.87 -1.66
C ARG A 288 -10.21 14.59 -0.95
N LEU A 289 -9.25 14.01 -0.26
CA LEU A 289 -9.37 12.78 0.46
C LEU A 289 -9.07 12.99 1.94
N TYR A 290 -9.80 12.24 2.75
CA TYR A 290 -9.66 12.17 4.18
C TYR A 290 -8.77 11.00 4.58
N ASN A 291 -8.02 11.17 5.67
CA ASN A 291 -7.31 10.04 6.27
C ASN A 291 -8.31 9.04 6.89
N PRO A 292 -8.37 7.76 6.44
CA PRO A 292 -9.36 6.80 6.91
C PRO A 292 -9.26 6.52 8.41
N ARG A 293 -8.04 6.34 8.92
CA ARG A 293 -7.80 6.04 10.33
C ARG A 293 -8.31 7.17 11.22
N SER A 294 -8.08 8.42 10.82
CA SER A 294 -8.49 9.56 11.62
C SER A 294 -10.00 9.78 11.61
N VAL A 295 -10.67 9.62 10.46
CA VAL A 295 -12.14 9.69 10.41
C VAL A 295 -12.77 8.58 11.24
N VAL A 296 -12.33 7.32 11.06
CA VAL A 296 -12.86 6.19 11.85
C VAL A 296 -12.61 6.40 13.33
N GLY A 297 -11.40 6.82 13.72
CA GLY A 297 -11.05 7.09 15.11
C GLY A 297 -11.96 8.15 15.73
N ALA A 298 -12.21 9.24 15.02
CA ALA A 298 -13.03 10.32 15.57
C ALA A 298 -14.49 9.92 15.78
N LEU A 299 -15.06 9.16 14.85
CA LEU A 299 -16.44 8.67 14.93
C LEU A 299 -16.60 7.57 15.99
N GLU A 300 -15.64 6.64 16.08
CA GLU A 300 -15.65 5.54 17.06
C GLU A 300 -15.49 6.04 18.50
N TYR A 301 -14.57 6.98 18.72
CA TYR A 301 -14.32 7.53 20.05
C TYR A 301 -15.17 8.75 20.38
N ASN A 302 -16.08 9.15 19.48
CA ASN A 302 -16.94 10.33 19.63
C ASN A 302 -16.14 11.57 20.06
N GLN A 303 -14.97 11.77 19.44
CA GLN A 303 -14.01 12.80 19.83
C GLN A 303 -13.09 13.18 18.66
N ILE A 304 -12.82 14.48 18.50
CA ILE A 304 -11.75 14.94 17.61
C ILE A 304 -10.40 14.82 18.30
N GLY A 305 -9.40 14.34 17.56
CA GLY A 305 -8.03 14.23 18.04
C GLY A 305 -7.04 13.78 16.98
N SER A 306 -5.78 13.64 17.38
CA SER A 306 -4.72 13.11 16.52
C SER A 306 -4.70 11.58 16.54
N TYR A 307 -5.20 10.98 15.46
CA TYR A 307 -5.31 9.53 15.27
C TYR A 307 -4.28 8.98 14.26
N TRP A 308 -3.60 9.85 13.51
CA TRP A 308 -2.59 9.50 12.52
C TRP A 308 -1.16 9.49 13.08
N THR A 309 -0.80 10.42 13.97
CA THR A 309 0.59 10.67 14.44
C THR A 309 1.03 9.89 15.67
N THR A 310 0.22 8.98 16.20
CA THR A 310 0.57 8.22 17.42
C THR A 310 1.63 7.14 17.14
N SER A 311 2.91 7.51 17.29
CA SER A 311 4.14 6.69 17.28
C SER A 311 4.52 5.97 15.97
N GLY A 312 5.70 6.29 15.44
CA GLY A 312 6.35 5.59 14.32
C GLY A 312 7.80 6.05 14.13
N PRO A 313 8.66 5.25 13.45
CA PRO A 313 10.11 5.48 13.30
C PRO A 313 10.50 6.73 12.49
N TYR A 314 9.54 7.53 12.01
CA TYR A 314 9.80 8.70 11.16
C TYR A 314 9.92 10.01 11.95
N ASP A 315 10.31 9.90 13.23
CA ASP A 315 10.93 11.01 13.96
C ASP A 315 12.11 11.61 13.18
N GLU A 316 12.72 10.85 12.26
CA GLU A 316 13.74 11.31 11.32
C GLU A 316 13.27 12.46 10.42
N ILE A 317 11.99 12.54 10.05
CA ILE A 317 11.50 13.70 9.28
C ILE A 317 11.38 14.93 10.17
N TYR A 318 10.98 14.72 11.41
CA TYR A 318 10.94 15.77 12.42
C TYR A 318 12.34 16.26 12.80
N TYR A 319 13.37 15.43 12.64
CA TYR A 319 14.77 15.87 12.77
C TYR A 319 15.10 17.00 11.79
N TYR A 320 14.72 16.89 10.51
CA TYR A 320 15.03 17.93 9.51
C TYR A 320 14.33 19.26 9.83
N VAL A 321 13.08 19.21 10.30
CA VAL A 321 12.33 20.40 10.74
C VAL A 321 12.97 21.01 11.98
N LYS A 322 13.28 20.17 12.99
CA LYS A 322 13.83 20.63 14.28
C LYS A 322 15.18 21.30 14.10
N ASN A 323 16.05 20.76 13.25
CA ASN A 323 17.38 21.32 13.00
C ASN A 323 17.39 22.42 11.93
N ASP A 324 16.22 22.87 11.47
CA ASP A 324 16.07 23.88 10.41
C ASP A 324 16.93 23.58 9.17
N THR A 325 16.99 22.29 8.80
CA THR A 325 17.76 21.87 7.62
C THR A 325 17.18 22.55 6.40
N ALA A 326 18.03 23.17 5.58
CA ALA A 326 17.63 23.92 4.38
C ALA A 326 16.58 25.04 4.62
N ASN A 327 16.59 25.68 5.80
CA ASN A 327 15.68 26.78 6.17
C ASN A 327 14.18 26.42 6.12
N MET A 328 13.85 25.15 6.35
CA MET A 328 12.48 24.64 6.25
C MET A 328 11.47 25.29 7.19
N ARG A 329 11.92 25.92 8.28
CA ARG A 329 11.01 26.55 9.26
C ARG A 329 10.19 27.68 8.64
N GLU A 330 10.77 28.48 7.75
CA GLU A 330 10.07 29.57 7.08
C GLU A 330 8.96 29.01 6.16
N ASP A 331 9.26 27.95 5.42
CA ASP A 331 8.29 27.31 4.54
C ASP A 331 7.16 26.62 5.31
N ILE A 332 7.47 25.98 6.43
CA ILE A 332 6.45 25.40 7.31
C ILE A 332 5.55 26.50 7.87
N ALA A 333 6.12 27.64 8.29
CA ALA A 333 5.32 28.78 8.75
C ALA A 333 4.42 29.35 7.65
N LEU A 334 4.91 29.44 6.40
CA LEU A 334 4.10 29.81 5.23
C LEU A 334 2.95 28.83 5.02
N MET A 335 3.22 27.52 5.03
CA MET A 335 2.18 26.49 4.89
C MET A 335 1.15 26.52 6.03
N MET A 336 1.59 26.77 7.26
CA MET A 336 0.70 26.94 8.42
C MET A 336 -0.21 28.17 8.29
N SER A 337 0.22 29.21 7.55
CA SER A 337 -0.64 30.36 7.22
C SER A 337 -1.68 30.05 6.11
N GLY A 338 -1.64 28.84 5.54
CA GLY A 338 -2.48 28.44 4.41
C GLY A 338 -1.87 28.76 3.04
N THR A 339 -0.62 29.22 2.98
CA THR A 339 0.08 29.53 1.72
C THR A 339 0.82 28.29 1.22
N PRO A 340 0.45 27.71 0.05
CA PRO A 340 1.21 26.61 -0.53
C PRO A 340 2.63 27.03 -0.89
N VAL A 341 3.59 26.11 -0.74
CA VAL A 341 5.01 26.37 -1.03
C VAL A 341 5.42 25.63 -2.30
N PRO A 342 6.01 26.31 -3.30
CA PRO A 342 6.55 25.65 -4.49
C PRO A 342 7.60 24.61 -4.11
N ALA A 343 7.48 23.43 -4.69
CA ALA A 343 8.39 22.31 -4.47
C ALA A 343 8.46 21.45 -5.73
N ASN A 344 9.65 21.04 -6.11
CA ASN A 344 9.83 20.06 -7.16
C ASN A 344 9.77 18.65 -6.56
N VAL A 345 8.55 18.19 -6.29
CA VAL A 345 8.32 16.82 -5.84
C VAL A 345 8.42 15.91 -7.06
N GLN A 346 9.64 15.50 -7.37
CA GLN A 346 9.86 14.37 -8.26
C GLN A 346 9.57 13.09 -7.48
N GLU A 347 9.11 12.03 -8.17
CA GLU A 347 9.14 10.68 -7.61
C GLU A 347 10.51 10.49 -6.96
N TYR A 348 10.50 10.23 -5.65
CA TYR A 348 11.62 10.23 -4.71
C TYR A 348 12.83 9.38 -5.19
N ALA A 349 13.55 9.87 -6.20
CA ALA A 349 14.59 9.14 -6.93
C ALA A 349 15.99 9.39 -6.35
N SER A 350 16.16 10.44 -5.56
CA SER A 350 17.20 10.55 -4.54
C SER A 350 16.45 10.59 -3.22
N VAL A 351 16.84 9.92 -2.14
CA VAL A 351 18.10 10.18 -1.45
C VAL A 351 18.53 8.98 -0.60
N SER A 352 19.82 8.93 -0.32
CA SER A 352 20.42 8.38 0.90
C SER A 352 19.59 8.68 2.17
N MET A 353 19.91 8.04 3.30
CA MET A 353 19.40 8.42 4.64
C MET A 353 19.80 9.86 5.07
N ASP A 354 20.31 10.68 4.14
CA ASP A 354 20.88 11.99 4.37
C ASP A 354 20.24 12.97 3.38
N LEU A 355 19.02 13.44 3.71
CA LEU A 355 18.27 14.45 2.94
C LEU A 355 18.96 15.81 3.08
N LYS A 356 19.35 16.41 1.95
CA LYS A 356 20.16 17.65 1.96
C LYS A 356 19.43 18.85 1.44
N THR A 357 18.51 18.64 0.50
CA THR A 357 17.77 19.74 -0.15
C THR A 357 16.33 19.81 0.34
N LYS A 358 15.75 21.00 0.23
CA LYS A 358 14.33 21.25 0.57
C LYS A 358 13.38 20.37 -0.24
N ASP A 359 13.62 20.22 -1.55
CA ASP A 359 12.79 19.38 -2.41
C ASP A 359 12.87 17.90 -2.03
N GLU A 360 14.04 17.40 -1.62
CA GLU A 360 14.20 16.03 -1.12
C GLU A 360 13.41 15.79 0.17
N ILE A 361 13.47 16.74 1.11
CA ILE A 361 12.76 16.64 2.38
C ILE A 361 11.25 16.75 2.17
N PHE A 362 10.79 17.68 1.33
CA PHE A 362 9.38 17.78 0.96
C PHE A 362 8.87 16.56 0.21
N SER A 363 9.67 15.99 -0.69
CA SER A 363 9.32 14.74 -1.36
C SER A 363 9.16 13.60 -0.36
N ALA A 364 10.05 13.49 0.64
CA ALA A 364 9.88 12.54 1.73
C ALA A 364 8.55 12.82 2.47
N MET A 365 8.31 14.06 2.88
CA MET A 365 7.11 14.43 3.62
C MET A 365 5.82 14.10 2.86
N VAL A 366 5.78 14.26 1.54
CA VAL A 366 4.64 13.86 0.69
C VAL A 366 4.48 12.34 0.68
N VAL A 367 5.56 11.59 0.43
CA VAL A 367 5.57 10.11 0.42
C VAL A 367 5.05 9.54 1.74
N TYR A 368 5.49 10.10 2.86
CA TYR A 368 5.08 9.67 4.19
C TYR A 368 3.72 10.24 4.62
N GLY A 369 3.12 11.16 3.87
CA GLY A 369 1.80 11.73 4.11
C GLY A 369 1.74 12.87 5.11
N PHE A 370 2.87 13.52 5.39
CA PHE A 370 2.95 14.75 6.19
C PHE A 370 2.51 16.00 5.41
N LEU A 371 2.72 16.00 4.09
CA LEU A 371 2.32 17.07 3.19
C LEU A 371 1.45 16.51 2.05
N SER A 372 0.58 17.36 1.51
CA SER A 372 -0.12 17.13 0.25
C SER A 372 0.58 17.87 -0.89
N TYR A 373 0.56 17.30 -2.09
CA TYR A 373 1.18 17.89 -3.28
C TYR A 373 0.13 18.06 -4.39
N LEU A 374 0.08 19.24 -4.99
CA LEU A 374 -0.73 19.52 -6.17
C LEU A 374 -0.11 20.67 -6.96
N ASN A 375 -0.08 20.57 -8.29
CA ASN A 375 0.34 21.64 -9.19
C ASN A 375 1.71 22.26 -8.84
N GLY A 376 2.71 21.44 -8.49
CA GLY A 376 4.07 21.92 -8.18
C GLY A 376 4.22 22.58 -6.81
N CYS A 377 3.22 22.48 -5.94
CA CYS A 377 3.26 23.05 -4.60
C CYS A 377 2.94 21.99 -3.54
N VAL A 378 3.57 22.12 -2.36
CA VAL A 378 3.23 21.38 -1.16
C VAL A 378 2.42 22.22 -0.18
N SER A 379 1.59 21.55 0.61
CA SER A 379 0.77 22.15 1.66
C SER A 379 0.57 21.19 2.83
N ILE A 380 0.34 21.72 4.03
CA ILE A 380 -0.12 20.93 5.16
C ILE A 380 -1.58 20.57 4.90
N PRO A 381 -1.95 19.28 4.82
CA PRO A 381 -3.26 18.88 4.31
C PRO A 381 -4.39 19.31 5.24
N ASN A 382 -4.22 19.16 6.56
CA ASN A 382 -5.32 19.28 7.51
C ASN A 382 -4.87 19.79 8.88
N LYS A 383 -5.85 20.10 9.74
CA LYS A 383 -5.55 20.63 11.08
C LYS A 383 -4.81 19.64 11.97
N GLU A 384 -5.06 18.34 11.83
CA GLU A 384 -4.34 17.31 12.60
C GLU A 384 -2.81 17.41 12.42
N LEU A 385 -2.34 17.61 11.19
CA LEU A 385 -0.92 17.79 10.91
C LEU A 385 -0.42 19.20 11.19
N MET A 386 -1.26 20.21 11.00
CA MET A 386 -0.92 21.59 11.35
C MET A 386 -0.58 21.74 12.83
N ASP A 387 -1.39 21.15 13.71
CA ASP A 387 -1.15 21.18 15.16
C ASP A 387 0.16 20.43 15.52
N LYS A 388 0.51 19.38 14.77
CA LYS A 388 1.76 18.64 14.94
C LYS A 388 2.99 19.43 14.51
N PHE A 389 2.93 20.12 13.37
CA PHE A 389 3.99 21.04 12.96
C PHE A 389 4.12 22.21 13.96
N ALA A 390 3.01 22.73 14.48
CA ALA A 390 3.03 23.79 15.50
C ALA A 390 3.75 23.35 16.79
N GLU A 391 3.43 22.15 17.29
CA GLU A 391 4.10 21.54 18.46
C GLU A 391 5.62 21.47 18.26
N MET A 392 6.07 21.10 17.06
CA MET A 392 7.49 20.95 16.74
C MET A 392 8.22 22.28 16.64
N MET A 393 7.58 23.29 16.04
CA MET A 393 8.14 24.63 15.94
C MET A 393 8.38 25.22 17.34
N LEU A 394 7.48 24.96 18.29
CA LEU A 394 7.62 25.39 19.69
C LEU A 394 8.76 24.67 20.43
N LEU A 395 8.90 23.35 20.28
CA LEU A 395 9.95 22.55 20.93
C LEU A 395 11.37 22.85 20.43
N SER A 396 11.49 23.60 19.35
CA SER A 396 12.74 23.90 18.66
C SER A 396 13.23 25.34 18.85
N ALA A 397 12.47 26.13 19.63
CA ALA A 397 12.74 27.51 20.00
C ALA A 397 13.26 27.67 21.44
N GLY A 398 13.37 26.58 22.20
CA GLY A 398 14.03 26.51 23.51
C GLY A 398 15.18 25.53 23.46
#